data_AF-A0A953Z0V4-F1
#
_entry.id   AF-A0A953Z0V4-F1
#
_cell.length_a   1.000
_cell.length_b   1.000
_cell.length_c   1.000
_cell.angle_alpha   90.00
_cell.angle_beta   90.00
_cell.angle_gamma   90.00
#
_symmetry.space_group_name_H-M   'P 1'
#
loop_
_entity.id
_entity.type
_entity.pdbx_description
1 polymer ?
#
loop_
_entity_poly.entity_id
_entity_poly.type
_entity_poly.pdbx_seq_one_letter_code
_entity_poly.pdbx_strand_id
1 'polypeptide(L)'
;IGLLGLALTYRNLKGRPIRDSWWRGLNWPSLIAIGVFCFTAMVGLNLPLEAGYGWTHPIVIALLIASPILLILFVVVDAKQSRPLIPYRALKNRVFTWSVASGAVSMILVFSVIYLINFQMQRINGFEKQLTGFVLVTSPIALSTWGPLSGWVSDRFGARLPRLLGICCSGAAVLWMGTLNAADGPWQVVARLALFATGMGLFQTPNNKITYDAIPQDVMAHVSSFNACIRMFCTALGTASVTAVLGQSLRFYLDGDPPSVEALVATPATEAAFQATFTSMIVAAALVFLFALMADRAARMQGLAS
;
A
#
# COMPACT_ATOMS: atom_id res chain seq x y z
N ILE A 1 5.19 -7.57 -21.23
CA ILE A 1 5.05 -6.13 -20.91
C ILE A 1 6.42 -5.46 -20.70
N GLY A 2 7.31 -5.97 -19.84
CA GLY A 2 8.63 -5.36 -19.58
C GLY A 2 9.54 -5.15 -20.80
N LEU A 3 9.73 -6.17 -21.65
CA LEU A 3 10.58 -6.08 -22.84
C LEU A 3 10.02 -5.12 -23.91
N LEU A 4 8.70 -5.14 -24.12
CA LEU A 4 8.01 -4.20 -25.01
C LEU A 4 8.12 -2.75 -24.50
N GLY A 5 7.98 -2.54 -23.19
CA GLY A 5 8.17 -1.24 -22.56
C GLY A 5 9.60 -0.71 -22.71
N LEU A 6 10.60 -1.58 -22.52
CA LEU A 6 12.01 -1.25 -22.75
C LEU A 6 12.29 -0.89 -24.21
N ALA A 7 11.76 -1.65 -25.16
CA ALA A 7 11.93 -1.40 -26.59
C ALA A 7 11.30 -0.05 -27.02
N LEU A 8 10.09 0.25 -26.53
CA LEU A 8 9.41 1.53 -26.79
C LEU A 8 10.14 2.71 -26.14
N THR A 9 10.64 2.53 -24.92
CA THR A 9 11.40 3.54 -24.18
C THR A 9 12.72 3.84 -24.89
N TYR A 10 13.47 2.81 -25.29
CA TYR A 10 14.69 2.96 -26.06
C TYR A 10 14.42 3.67 -27.38
N ARG A 11 13.37 3.29 -28.11
CA ARG A 11 12.99 3.93 -29.38
C ARG A 11 12.62 5.41 -29.21
N ASN A 12 11.95 5.76 -28.12
CA ASN A 12 11.48 7.13 -27.87
C ASN A 12 12.52 8.03 -27.20
N LEU A 13 13.52 7.46 -26.51
CA LEU A 13 14.62 8.21 -25.87
C LEU A 13 15.88 8.29 -26.74
N LYS A 14 15.97 7.51 -27.83
CA LYS A 14 17.09 7.56 -28.77
C LYS A 14 17.24 8.99 -29.32
N GLY A 15 18.36 9.65 -29.01
CA GLY A 15 18.68 11.00 -29.50
C GLY A 15 18.33 12.15 -28.54
N ARG A 16 17.78 11.89 -27.35
CA ARG A 16 17.69 12.93 -26.32
C ARG A 16 19.05 13.10 -25.62
N PRO A 17 19.57 14.33 -25.46
CA PRO A 17 20.83 14.56 -24.78
C PRO A 17 20.71 14.11 -23.33
N ILE A 18 21.48 13.09 -22.95
CA ILE A 18 21.64 12.69 -21.56
C ILE A 18 22.61 13.70 -20.95
N ARG A 19 22.19 14.42 -19.90
CA ARG A 19 23.14 15.29 -19.18
C ARG A 19 24.17 14.43 -18.48
N ASP A 20 25.45 14.59 -18.83
CA ASP A 20 26.63 13.93 -18.26
C ASP A 20 26.87 14.19 -16.75
N SER A 21 25.90 14.77 -16.05
CA SER A 21 25.99 15.18 -14.65
C SER A 21 24.65 15.14 -13.91
N TRP A 22 23.73 14.27 -14.33
CA TRP A 22 22.41 14.15 -13.69
C TRP A 22 22.50 13.92 -12.17
N TRP A 23 23.54 13.20 -11.71
CA TRP A 23 23.81 12.93 -10.29
C TRP A 23 24.26 14.16 -9.48
N ARG A 24 24.83 15.18 -10.11
CA ARG A 24 25.27 16.42 -9.42
C ARG A 24 24.10 17.31 -9.00
N GLY A 25 22.94 17.13 -9.62
CA GLY A 25 21.71 17.85 -9.28
C GLY A 25 20.84 17.16 -8.23
N LEU A 26 21.25 15.99 -7.74
CA LEU A 26 20.52 15.22 -6.74
C LEU A 26 20.71 15.81 -5.34
N ASN A 27 19.62 15.82 -4.59
CA ASN A 27 19.61 16.18 -3.19
C ASN A 27 20.06 14.99 -2.34
N TRP A 28 21.37 14.70 -2.36
CA TRP A 28 21.98 13.57 -1.65
C TRP A 28 21.68 13.56 -0.15
N PRO A 29 21.74 14.69 0.59
CA PRO A 29 21.42 14.68 2.02
C PRO A 29 20.00 14.18 2.30
N SER A 30 19.01 14.69 1.58
CA SER A 30 17.62 14.23 1.72
C SER A 30 17.46 12.77 1.29
N LEU A 31 18.15 12.35 0.23
CA LEU A 31 18.06 10.98 -0.30
C LEU A 31 18.65 9.94 0.66
N ILE A 32 19.76 10.27 1.31
CA ILE A 32 20.36 9.44 2.37
C ILE A 32 19.46 9.44 3.60
N ALA A 33 18.97 10.60 4.04
CA ALA A 33 18.11 10.70 5.22
C ALA A 33 16.82 9.88 5.07
N ILE A 34 16.12 9.98 3.93
CA ILE A 34 14.92 9.17 3.67
C ILE A 34 15.26 7.68 3.54
N GLY A 35 16.39 7.33 2.93
CA GLY A 35 16.83 5.94 2.80
C GLY A 35 17.10 5.29 4.16
N VAL A 36 17.82 5.99 5.03
CA VAL A 36 18.10 5.54 6.40
C VAL A 36 16.82 5.44 7.21
N PHE A 37 15.93 6.44 7.12
CA PHE A 37 14.61 6.39 7.76
C PHE A 37 13.82 5.13 7.33
N CYS A 38 13.66 4.91 6.03
CA CYS A 38 12.91 3.78 5.50
C CYS A 38 13.52 2.45 5.97
N PHE A 39 14.85 2.30 5.90
CA PHE A 39 15.53 1.09 6.36
C PHE A 39 15.32 0.84 7.85
N THR A 40 15.55 1.85 8.70
CA THR A 40 15.37 1.75 10.15
C THR A 40 13.93 1.42 10.53
N ALA A 41 12.94 2.09 9.91
CA ALA A 41 11.52 1.85 10.14
C ALA A 41 11.10 0.43 9.72
N MET A 42 11.55 -0.03 8.56
CA MET A 42 11.23 -1.38 8.08
C MET A 42 11.84 -2.45 8.98
N VAL A 43 13.11 -2.32 9.35
CA VAL A 43 13.78 -3.29 10.22
C VAL A 43 13.15 -3.31 11.61
N GLY A 44 12.85 -2.15 12.20
CA GLY A 44 12.21 -2.04 13.51
C GLY A 44 10.82 -2.70 13.57
N LEU A 45 10.04 -2.62 12.49
CA LEU A 45 8.70 -3.21 12.44
C LEU A 45 8.67 -4.71 12.13
N ASN A 46 9.64 -5.25 11.39
CA ASN A 46 9.65 -6.67 11.00
C ASN A 46 10.46 -7.56 11.96
N LEU A 47 11.49 -7.01 12.63
CA LEU A 47 12.31 -7.73 13.62
C LEU A 47 11.50 -8.52 14.66
N PRO A 48 10.39 -7.99 15.22
CA PRO A 48 9.70 -8.70 16.28
C PRO A 48 9.05 -10.02 15.85
N LEU A 49 8.66 -10.11 14.57
CA LEU A 49 7.78 -11.17 14.08
C LEU A 49 8.53 -12.16 13.19
N GLU A 50 9.50 -11.68 12.40
CA GLU A 50 10.29 -12.54 11.51
C GLU A 50 11.51 -13.15 12.22
N ALA A 51 12.17 -12.39 13.10
CA ALA A 51 13.38 -12.83 13.79
C ALA A 51 13.13 -13.25 15.25
N GLY A 52 11.87 -13.24 15.70
CA GLY A 52 11.47 -13.67 17.05
C GLY A 52 11.89 -12.73 18.18
N TYR A 53 12.28 -11.48 17.87
CA TYR A 53 12.54 -10.49 18.91
C TYR A 53 11.23 -10.09 19.59
N GLY A 54 11.18 -10.00 20.92
CA GLY A 54 9.99 -9.42 21.57
C GLY A 54 9.80 -7.94 21.17
N TRP A 55 8.57 -7.44 21.18
CA TRP A 55 8.29 -6.00 21.03
C TRP A 55 9.01 -5.13 22.07
N THR A 56 9.34 -5.72 23.22
CA THR A 56 10.08 -5.10 24.32
C THR A 56 11.60 -5.18 24.16
N HIS A 57 12.10 -5.82 23.11
CA HIS A 57 13.53 -5.98 22.92
C HIS A 57 14.20 -4.60 22.69
N PRO A 58 15.32 -4.28 23.38
CA PRO A 58 15.92 -2.94 23.31
C PRO A 58 16.24 -2.45 21.90
N ILE A 59 16.66 -3.36 21.00
CA ILE A 59 16.94 -3.02 19.59
C ILE A 59 15.65 -2.61 18.86
N VAL A 60 14.54 -3.31 19.09
CA VAL A 60 13.25 -3.00 18.46
C VAL A 60 12.79 -1.61 18.90
N ILE A 61 12.80 -1.36 20.21
CA ILE A 61 12.42 -0.06 20.77
C ILE A 61 13.33 1.05 20.23
N ALA A 62 14.64 0.84 20.20
CA ALA A 62 15.59 1.81 19.69
C ALA A 62 15.33 2.15 18.22
N LEU A 63 15.04 1.15 17.38
CA LEU A 63 14.72 1.36 15.97
C LEU A 63 13.38 2.10 15.81
N LEU A 64 12.34 1.70 16.56
CA LEU A 64 11.03 2.34 16.52
C LEU A 64 11.05 3.79 17.01
N ILE A 65 11.94 4.13 17.96
CA ILE A 65 12.17 5.52 18.41
C ILE A 65 13.06 6.28 17.40
N ALA A 66 14.06 5.63 16.82
CA ALA A 66 14.93 6.25 15.83
C ALA A 66 14.18 6.63 14.54
N SER A 67 13.19 5.84 14.12
CA SER A 67 12.38 6.12 12.93
C SER A 67 11.70 7.49 12.92
N PRO A 68 10.89 7.90 13.90
CA PRO A 68 10.28 9.24 13.91
C PRO A 68 11.34 10.35 13.99
N ILE A 69 12.45 10.14 14.70
CA ILE A 69 13.56 11.11 14.78
C ILE A 69 14.20 11.30 13.40
N LEU A 70 14.48 10.21 12.69
CA LEU A 70 15.05 10.23 11.34
C LEU A 70 14.07 10.83 10.31
N LEU A 71 12.77 10.61 10.48
CA LEU A 71 11.74 11.25 9.66
C LEU A 71 11.72 12.77 9.86
N ILE A 72 11.74 13.23 11.12
CA ILE A 72 11.81 14.65 11.44
C ILE A 72 13.09 15.25 10.87
N LEU A 73 14.23 14.58 11.04
CA LEU A 73 15.51 15.00 10.48
C LEU A 73 15.45 15.10 8.96
N PHE A 74 14.87 14.11 8.28
CA PHE A 74 14.65 14.15 6.84
C PHE A 74 13.83 15.37 6.43
N VAL A 75 12.70 15.64 7.08
CA VAL A 75 11.84 16.79 6.75
C VAL A 75 12.59 18.10 6.95
N VAL A 76 13.32 18.25 8.07
CA VAL A 76 14.10 19.47 8.37
C VAL A 76 15.25 19.66 7.38
N VAL A 77 15.97 18.58 7.03
CA VAL A 77 17.05 18.63 6.04
C VAL A 77 16.47 18.98 4.68
N ASP A 78 15.39 18.32 4.25
CA ASP A 78 14.78 18.51 2.93
C ASP A 78 14.21 19.91 2.73
N ALA A 79 13.59 20.48 3.76
CA ALA A 79 13.05 21.84 3.73
C ALA A 79 14.12 22.92 3.52
N LYS A 80 15.39 22.64 3.87
CA LYS A 80 16.52 23.57 3.69
C LYS A 80 17.20 23.45 2.33
N GLN A 81 16.82 22.47 1.50
CA GLN A 81 17.49 22.19 0.24
C GLN A 81 16.90 23.05 -0.89
N SER A 82 17.76 23.50 -1.81
CA SER A 82 17.33 24.28 -2.98
C SER A 82 16.39 23.52 -3.92
N ARG A 83 16.43 22.18 -3.87
CA ARG A 83 15.55 21.27 -4.61
C ARG A 83 15.00 20.20 -3.65
N PRO A 84 13.93 20.52 -2.88
CA PRO A 84 13.37 19.59 -1.92
C PRO A 84 12.80 18.35 -2.63
N LEU A 85 12.94 17.17 -2.03
CA LEU A 85 12.31 15.95 -2.50
C LEU A 85 10.80 15.97 -2.27
N ILE A 86 10.35 16.59 -1.17
CA ILE A 86 8.93 16.77 -0.90
C ILE A 86 8.38 17.92 -1.76
N PRO A 87 7.35 17.70 -2.60
CA PRO A 87 6.73 18.75 -3.39
C PRO A 87 5.78 19.58 -2.52
N TYR A 88 6.31 20.38 -1.59
CA TYR A 88 5.54 21.15 -0.60
C TYR A 88 4.43 22.03 -1.23
N ARG A 89 4.66 22.56 -2.44
CA ARG A 89 3.65 23.33 -3.17
C ARG A 89 2.46 22.46 -3.61
N ALA A 90 2.72 21.23 -4.08
CA ALA A 90 1.66 20.29 -4.44
C ALA A 90 0.88 19.85 -3.20
N LEU A 91 1.55 19.63 -2.06
CA LEU A 91 0.91 19.30 -0.78
C LEU A 91 0.04 20.43 -0.19
N LYS A 92 0.12 21.66 -0.72
CA LYS A 92 -0.86 22.71 -0.38
C LYS A 92 -2.19 22.52 -1.12
N ASN A 93 -2.19 21.82 -2.27
CA ASN A 93 -3.42 21.47 -2.96
C ASN A 93 -4.11 20.33 -2.19
N ARG A 94 -5.30 20.62 -1.64
CA ARG A 94 -6.10 19.67 -0.87
C ARG A 94 -6.52 18.45 -1.70
N VAL A 95 -6.81 18.63 -3.00
CA VAL A 95 -7.17 17.51 -3.89
C VAL A 95 -6.01 16.55 -4.00
N PHE A 96 -4.81 17.06 -4.29
CA PHE A 96 -3.60 16.26 -4.36
C PHE A 96 -3.31 15.55 -3.04
N THR A 97 -3.32 16.29 -1.93
CA THR A 97 -2.96 15.77 -0.61
C THR A 97 -3.86 14.63 -0.17
N TRP A 98 -5.19 14.81 -0.29
CA TRP A 98 -6.13 13.76 0.08
C TRP A 98 -6.11 12.56 -0.87
N SER A 99 -5.85 12.78 -2.17
CA SER A 99 -5.74 11.68 -3.14
C SER A 99 -4.45 10.88 -2.98
N VAL A 100 -3.34 11.52 -2.61
CA VAL A 100 -2.10 10.83 -2.23
C VAL A 100 -2.29 10.08 -0.92
N ALA A 101 -2.95 10.67 0.08
CA ALA A 101 -3.23 10.01 1.35
C ALA A 101 -4.12 8.77 1.17
N SER A 102 -5.21 8.87 0.40
CA SER A 102 -6.07 7.72 0.08
C SER A 102 -5.30 6.64 -0.69
N GLY A 103 -4.47 7.04 -1.66
CA GLY A 103 -3.59 6.13 -2.41
C GLY A 103 -2.57 5.42 -1.52
N ALA A 104 -1.95 6.14 -0.59
CA ALA A 104 -1.00 5.61 0.38
C ALA A 104 -1.63 4.55 1.29
N VAL A 105 -2.76 4.86 1.93
CA VAL A 105 -3.47 3.90 2.80
C VAL A 105 -4.01 2.71 1.99
N SER A 106 -4.39 2.92 0.72
CA SER A 106 -4.79 1.80 -0.15
C SER A 106 -3.63 0.84 -0.42
N MET A 107 -2.38 1.32 -0.53
CA MET A 107 -1.20 0.46 -0.65
C MET A 107 -0.97 -0.35 0.62
N ILE A 108 -1.10 0.27 1.80
CA ILE A 108 -1.04 -0.43 3.08
C ILE A 108 -2.07 -1.57 3.08
N LEU A 109 -3.32 -1.29 2.72
CA LEU A 109 -4.40 -2.28 2.70
C LEU A 109 -4.16 -3.42 1.69
N VAL A 110 -3.77 -3.10 0.45
CA VAL A 110 -3.48 -4.11 -0.59
C VAL A 110 -2.40 -5.08 -0.13
N PHE A 111 -1.28 -4.55 0.37
CA PHE A 111 -0.16 -5.40 0.78
C PHE A 111 -0.42 -6.11 2.11
N SER A 112 -1.23 -5.53 3.01
CA SER A 112 -1.72 -6.22 4.20
C SER A 112 -2.54 -7.46 3.83
N VAL A 113 -3.49 -7.33 2.90
CA VAL A 113 -4.34 -8.43 2.44
C VAL A 113 -3.53 -9.50 1.72
N ILE A 114 -2.64 -9.11 0.79
CA ILE A 114 -1.80 -10.07 0.04
C ILE A 114 -0.88 -10.85 0.99
N TYR A 115 -0.33 -10.18 2.00
CA TYR A 115 0.55 -10.83 2.96
C TYR A 115 -0.24 -11.78 3.88
N LEU A 116 -1.34 -11.32 4.47
CA LEU A 116 -2.15 -12.15 5.36
C LEU A 116 -2.80 -13.34 4.66
N ILE A 117 -3.28 -13.17 3.42
CA ILE A 117 -3.88 -14.28 2.65
C ILE A 117 -2.83 -15.34 2.32
N ASN A 118 -1.58 -14.94 2.08
CA ASN A 118 -0.48 -15.87 1.86
C ASN A 118 -0.26 -16.78 3.09
N PHE A 119 -0.25 -16.19 4.29
CA PHE A 119 -0.13 -16.95 5.54
C PHE A 119 -1.39 -17.75 5.87
N GLN A 120 -2.59 -17.21 5.63
CA GLN A 120 -3.85 -17.92 5.80
C GLN A 120 -3.85 -19.22 4.98
N MET A 121 -3.52 -19.12 3.69
CA MET A 121 -3.50 -20.27 2.79
C MET A 121 -2.50 -21.34 3.23
N GLN A 122 -1.29 -20.94 3.64
CA GLN A 122 -0.24 -21.90 4.00
C GLN A 122 -0.39 -22.47 5.42
N ARG A 123 -0.86 -21.67 6.38
CA ARG A 123 -0.84 -22.02 7.82
C ARG A 123 -2.19 -22.45 8.37
N ILE A 124 -3.28 -21.91 7.83
CA ILE A 124 -4.64 -22.25 8.27
C ILE A 124 -5.27 -23.25 7.31
N ASN A 125 -5.24 -22.99 5.99
CA ASN A 125 -5.79 -23.92 4.99
C ASN A 125 -4.84 -25.08 4.64
N GLY A 126 -3.55 -24.99 5.01
CA GLY A 126 -2.56 -26.03 4.74
C GLY A 126 -2.22 -26.23 3.26
N PHE A 127 -2.47 -25.24 2.41
CA PHE A 127 -2.18 -25.31 0.98
C PHE A 127 -0.68 -25.26 0.69
N GLU A 128 -0.29 -25.97 -0.37
CA GLU A 128 1.08 -25.92 -0.89
C GLU A 128 1.45 -24.50 -1.35
N LYS A 129 2.75 -24.17 -1.21
CA LYS A 129 3.30 -22.86 -1.62
C LYS A 129 3.05 -22.57 -3.10
N GLN A 130 3.10 -23.59 -3.95
CA GLN A 130 2.86 -23.46 -5.39
C GLN A 130 1.41 -23.04 -5.68
N LEU A 131 0.43 -23.72 -5.06
CA LEU A 131 -0.99 -23.38 -5.21
C LEU A 131 -1.28 -21.97 -4.66
N THR A 132 -0.69 -21.62 -3.52
CA THR A 132 -0.79 -20.27 -2.93
C THR A 132 -0.29 -19.20 -3.89
N GLY A 133 0.85 -19.44 -4.54
CA GLY A 133 1.38 -18.56 -5.59
C GLY A 133 0.40 -18.36 -6.74
N PHE A 134 -0.21 -19.44 -7.24
CA PHE A 134 -1.20 -19.36 -8.32
C PHE A 134 -2.46 -18.58 -7.94
N VAL A 135 -3.00 -18.77 -6.74
CA VAL A 135 -4.17 -18.01 -6.26
C VAL A 135 -3.84 -16.53 -6.11
N LEU A 136 -2.63 -16.18 -5.65
CA LEU A 136 -2.23 -14.78 -5.52
C LEU A 136 -2.15 -14.04 -6.86
N VAL A 137 -1.93 -14.75 -7.98
CA VAL A 137 -1.97 -14.17 -9.34
C VAL A 137 -3.36 -13.62 -9.70
N THR A 138 -4.43 -14.04 -9.02
CA THR A 138 -5.77 -13.46 -9.18
C THR A 138 -5.78 -11.94 -8.97
N SER A 139 -5.01 -11.45 -7.99
CA SER A 139 -4.95 -10.02 -7.66
C SER A 139 -4.43 -9.15 -8.82
N PRO A 140 -3.23 -9.38 -9.38
CA PRO A 140 -2.75 -8.59 -10.53
C PRO A 140 -3.58 -8.79 -11.80
N ILE A 141 -4.20 -9.97 -12.02
CA ILE A 141 -5.13 -10.17 -13.14
C ILE A 141 -6.34 -9.25 -12.99
N ALA A 142 -6.99 -9.26 -11.84
CA ALA A 142 -8.16 -8.41 -11.58
C ALA A 142 -7.80 -6.92 -11.70
N LEU A 143 -6.68 -6.47 -11.13
CA LEU A 143 -6.20 -5.10 -11.26
C LEU A 143 -5.93 -4.71 -12.73
N SER A 144 -5.35 -5.61 -13.52
CA SER A 144 -5.04 -5.37 -14.95
C SER A 144 -6.30 -5.28 -15.80
N THR A 145 -7.33 -6.06 -15.47
CA THR A 145 -8.61 -6.06 -16.19
C THR A 145 -9.48 -4.87 -15.81
N TRP A 146 -9.63 -4.62 -14.50
CA TRP A 146 -10.52 -3.58 -13.99
C TRP A 146 -9.89 -2.18 -14.02
N GLY A 147 -8.57 -2.07 -14.09
CA GLY A 147 -7.87 -0.79 -14.18
C GLY A 147 -8.29 0.05 -15.39
N PRO A 148 -8.17 -0.46 -16.64
CA PRO A 148 -8.62 0.25 -17.84
C PRO A 148 -10.12 0.52 -17.87
N LEU A 149 -10.93 -0.48 -17.47
CA LEU A 149 -12.39 -0.34 -17.41
C LEU A 149 -12.79 0.78 -16.44
N SER A 150 -12.14 0.85 -15.28
CA SER A 150 -12.34 1.94 -14.33
C SER A 150 -11.96 3.31 -14.91
N GLY A 151 -10.92 3.38 -15.74
CA GLY A 151 -10.53 4.60 -16.45
C GLY A 151 -11.64 5.05 -17.39
N TRP A 152 -12.15 4.13 -18.22
CA TRP A 152 -13.26 4.40 -19.13
C TRP A 152 -14.53 4.87 -18.41
N VAL A 153 -14.90 4.20 -17.30
CA VAL A 153 -16.05 4.61 -16.46
C VAL A 153 -15.81 5.99 -15.87
N SER A 154 -14.60 6.25 -15.38
CA SER A 154 -14.21 7.55 -14.79
C SER A 154 -14.24 8.69 -15.81
N ASP A 155 -13.89 8.42 -17.07
CA ASP A 155 -13.92 9.42 -18.13
C ASP A 155 -15.35 9.78 -18.54
N ARG A 156 -16.27 8.82 -18.48
CA ARG A 156 -17.66 9.00 -18.91
C ARG A 156 -18.61 9.48 -17.80
N PHE A 157 -18.44 9.00 -16.58
CA PHE A 157 -19.36 9.22 -15.45
C PHE A 157 -18.72 10.00 -14.29
N GLY A 158 -17.48 10.47 -14.47
CA GLY A 158 -16.70 11.13 -13.43
C GLY A 158 -16.00 10.13 -12.49
N ALA A 159 -14.90 10.57 -11.89
CA ALA A 159 -14.02 9.72 -11.08
C ALA A 159 -14.59 9.33 -9.71
N ARG A 160 -15.56 10.08 -9.18
CA ARG A 160 -16.10 9.90 -7.82
C ARG A 160 -16.81 8.56 -7.64
N LEU A 161 -17.76 8.25 -8.53
CA LEU A 161 -18.58 7.05 -8.42
C LEU A 161 -17.74 5.76 -8.45
N PRO A 162 -16.88 5.50 -9.46
CA PRO A 162 -16.07 4.29 -9.49
C PRO A 162 -15.11 4.20 -8.29
N ARG A 163 -14.56 5.33 -7.84
CA ARG A 163 -13.66 5.37 -6.68
C ARG A 163 -14.34 4.93 -5.39
N LEU A 164 -15.52 5.49 -5.08
CA LEU A 164 -16.25 5.17 -3.85
C LEU A 164 -16.82 3.75 -3.89
N LEU A 165 -17.37 3.31 -5.04
CA LEU A 165 -17.83 1.94 -5.20
C LEU A 165 -16.68 0.93 -5.07
N GLY A 166 -15.53 1.24 -5.66
CA GLY A 166 -14.33 0.41 -5.59
C GLY A 166 -13.89 0.16 -4.15
N ILE A 167 -13.76 1.22 -3.34
CA ILE A 167 -13.32 1.05 -1.95
C ILE A 167 -14.38 0.40 -1.06
N CYS A 168 -15.68 0.65 -1.29
CA CYS A 168 -16.76 -0.06 -0.59
C CYS A 168 -16.73 -1.56 -0.92
N CYS A 169 -16.50 -1.91 -2.18
CA CYS A 169 -16.34 -3.28 -2.65
C CYS A 169 -15.13 -3.96 -1.98
N SER A 170 -13.98 -3.30 -1.95
CA SER A 170 -12.79 -3.82 -1.25
C SER A 170 -13.01 -3.94 0.27
N GLY A 171 -13.70 -2.99 0.90
CA GLY A 171 -14.06 -3.08 2.32
C GLY A 171 -14.97 -4.26 2.62
N ALA A 172 -15.99 -4.49 1.80
CA ALA A 172 -16.86 -5.65 1.91
C ALA A 172 -16.09 -6.97 1.70
N ALA A 173 -15.15 -7.00 0.75
CA ALA A 173 -14.30 -8.16 0.52
C ALA A 173 -13.40 -8.47 1.72
N VAL A 174 -12.85 -7.45 2.38
CA VAL A 174 -12.04 -7.61 3.61
C VAL A 174 -12.89 -8.16 4.76
N LEU A 175 -14.12 -7.69 4.94
CA LEU A 175 -15.03 -8.27 5.93
C LEU A 175 -15.39 -9.72 5.60
N TRP A 176 -15.57 -10.04 4.32
CA TRP A 176 -15.83 -11.40 3.86
C TRP A 176 -14.61 -12.32 4.01
N MET A 177 -13.38 -11.80 3.89
CA MET A 177 -12.16 -12.52 4.24
C MET A 177 -12.06 -12.78 5.75
N GLY A 178 -12.65 -11.92 6.59
CA GLY A 178 -12.81 -12.15 8.02
C GLY A 178 -13.66 -13.37 8.39
N THR A 179 -14.26 -14.05 7.41
CA THR A 179 -14.99 -15.32 7.62
C THR A 179 -14.27 -16.54 7.00
N LEU A 180 -13.00 -16.38 6.57
CA LEU A 180 -12.20 -17.48 6.05
C LEU A 180 -11.93 -18.49 7.17
N ASN A 181 -12.17 -19.77 6.88
CA ASN A 181 -11.88 -20.87 7.81
C ASN A 181 -10.94 -21.91 7.19
N ALA A 182 -10.44 -22.84 8.00
CA ALA A 182 -9.54 -23.89 7.54
C ALA A 182 -10.16 -24.84 6.49
N ALA A 183 -11.49 -24.99 6.47
CA ALA A 183 -12.21 -25.86 5.53
C ALA A 183 -12.43 -25.21 4.15
N ASP A 184 -12.20 -23.90 4.01
CA ASP A 184 -12.36 -23.21 2.74
C ASP A 184 -11.35 -23.71 1.70
N GLY A 185 -11.86 -24.06 0.52
CA GLY A 185 -11.05 -24.44 -0.63
C GLY A 185 -10.39 -23.25 -1.32
N PRO A 186 -9.51 -23.52 -2.32
CA PRO A 186 -8.80 -22.47 -3.05
C PRO A 186 -9.74 -21.54 -3.82
N TRP A 187 -10.89 -22.03 -4.31
CA TRP A 187 -11.84 -21.22 -5.06
C TRP A 187 -12.56 -20.16 -4.22
N GLN A 188 -12.83 -20.46 -2.94
CA GLN A 188 -13.39 -19.52 -1.99
C GLN A 188 -12.40 -18.37 -1.72
N VAL A 189 -11.11 -18.69 -1.60
CA VAL A 189 -10.04 -17.69 -1.49
C VAL A 189 -9.94 -16.84 -2.76
N VAL A 190 -9.95 -17.47 -3.94
CA VAL A 190 -9.93 -16.77 -5.24
C VAL A 190 -11.11 -15.80 -5.36
N ALA A 191 -12.33 -16.21 -5.01
CA ALA A 191 -13.51 -15.36 -5.11
C ALA A 191 -13.40 -14.11 -4.23
N ARG A 192 -12.98 -14.28 -2.97
CA ARG A 192 -12.78 -13.18 -2.01
C ARG A 192 -11.66 -12.24 -2.48
N LEU A 193 -10.54 -12.80 -2.92
CA LEU A 193 -9.40 -12.02 -3.42
C LEU A 193 -9.70 -11.28 -4.73
N ALA A 194 -10.45 -11.92 -5.64
CA ALA A 194 -10.91 -11.30 -6.87
C ALA A 194 -11.83 -10.11 -6.61
N LEU A 195 -12.77 -10.24 -5.66
CA LEU A 195 -13.65 -9.14 -5.26
C LEU A 195 -12.84 -7.96 -4.69
N PHE A 196 -11.91 -8.25 -3.78
CA PHE A 196 -11.02 -7.25 -3.21
C PHE A 196 -10.21 -6.51 -4.27
N ALA A 197 -9.55 -7.26 -5.17
CA ALA A 197 -8.69 -6.71 -6.21
C ALA A 197 -9.48 -5.96 -7.29
N THR A 198 -10.72 -6.39 -7.58
CA THR A 198 -11.66 -5.67 -8.45
C THR A 198 -12.00 -4.30 -7.86
N GLY A 199 -12.37 -4.24 -6.57
CA GLY A 199 -12.62 -2.98 -5.88
C GLY A 199 -11.40 -2.05 -5.89
N MET A 200 -10.21 -2.60 -5.69
CA MET A 200 -8.96 -1.85 -5.74
C MET A 200 -8.63 -1.35 -7.15
N GLY A 201 -8.96 -2.10 -8.20
CA GLY A 201 -8.83 -1.66 -9.59
C GLY A 201 -9.75 -0.50 -9.93
N LEU A 202 -11.01 -0.58 -9.47
CA LEU A 202 -12.00 0.50 -9.59
C LEU A 202 -11.63 1.76 -8.80
N PHE A 203 -10.86 1.62 -7.72
CA PHE A 203 -10.39 2.73 -6.91
C PHE A 203 -9.12 3.39 -7.47
N GLN A 204 -8.07 2.60 -7.76
CA GLN A 204 -6.73 3.13 -8.01
C GLN A 204 -6.64 3.97 -9.28
N THR A 205 -7.25 3.55 -10.38
CA THR A 205 -7.20 4.30 -11.64
C THR A 205 -7.77 5.72 -11.51
N PRO A 206 -9.03 5.92 -11.08
CA PRO A 206 -9.60 7.26 -10.93
C PRO A 206 -8.93 8.06 -9.81
N ASN A 207 -8.40 7.40 -8.76
CA ASN A 207 -7.62 8.10 -7.73
C ASN A 207 -6.33 8.69 -8.30
N ASN A 208 -5.59 7.91 -9.09
CA ASN A 208 -4.37 8.38 -9.75
C ASN A 208 -4.67 9.50 -10.74
N LYS A 209 -5.76 9.37 -11.52
CA LYS A 209 -6.19 10.42 -12.45
C LYS A 209 -6.41 11.76 -11.75
N ILE A 210 -7.26 11.82 -10.72
CA ILE A 210 -7.48 13.07 -9.97
C ILE A 210 -6.20 13.58 -9.29
N THR A 211 -5.35 12.67 -8.80
CA THR A 211 -4.08 13.06 -8.17
C THR A 211 -3.21 13.85 -9.13
N TYR A 212 -3.07 13.38 -10.38
CA TYR A 212 -2.20 14.01 -11.36
C TYR A 212 -2.88 15.17 -12.10
N ASP A 213 -4.19 15.11 -12.35
CA ASP A 213 -4.94 16.22 -12.97
C ASP A 213 -4.90 17.50 -12.11
N ALA A 214 -4.72 17.37 -10.79
CA ALA A 214 -4.61 18.50 -9.87
C ALA A 214 -3.26 19.24 -9.92
N ILE A 215 -2.32 18.82 -10.78
CA ILE A 215 -0.93 19.26 -10.76
C ILE A 215 -0.48 19.80 -12.13
N PRO A 216 0.19 20.96 -12.16
CA PRO A 216 0.85 21.47 -13.35
C PRO A 216 1.85 20.47 -13.97
N GLN A 217 1.89 20.42 -15.31
CA GLN A 217 2.75 19.49 -16.07
C GLN A 217 4.25 19.67 -15.80
N ASP A 218 4.70 20.89 -15.50
CA ASP A 218 6.10 21.25 -15.27
C ASP A 218 6.70 20.61 -14.00
N VAL A 219 5.86 20.27 -13.02
CA VAL A 219 6.29 19.61 -11.76
C VAL A 219 5.84 18.15 -11.67
N MET A 220 5.21 17.62 -12.72
CA MET A 220 4.63 16.27 -12.75
C MET A 220 5.64 15.17 -12.45
N ALA A 221 6.85 15.27 -13.02
CA ALA A 221 7.90 14.27 -12.82
C ALA A 221 8.33 14.19 -11.35
N HIS A 222 8.52 15.35 -10.71
CA HIS A 222 8.89 15.44 -9.30
C HIS A 222 7.81 14.86 -8.39
N VAL A 223 6.55 15.21 -8.63
CA VAL A 223 5.42 14.67 -7.86
C VAL A 223 5.23 13.18 -8.08
N SER A 224 5.36 12.69 -9.31
CA SER A 224 5.24 11.26 -9.62
C SER A 224 6.30 10.43 -8.90
N SER A 225 7.55 10.91 -8.86
CA SER A 225 8.63 10.26 -8.10
C SER A 225 8.35 10.26 -6.60
N PHE A 226 7.87 11.37 -6.04
CA PHE A 226 7.47 11.46 -4.64
C PHE A 226 6.34 10.48 -4.30
N ASN A 227 5.29 10.43 -5.12
CA ASN A 227 4.17 9.52 -4.94
C ASN A 227 4.62 8.05 -5.04
N ALA A 228 5.50 7.71 -5.99
CA ALA A 228 6.07 6.37 -6.09
C ALA A 228 6.87 5.98 -4.82
N CYS A 229 7.65 6.91 -4.26
CA CYS A 229 8.40 6.69 -3.02
C CYS A 229 7.46 6.41 -1.83
N ILE A 230 6.41 7.23 -1.65
CA ILE A 230 5.39 7.01 -0.63
C ILE A 230 4.75 5.63 -0.80
N ARG A 231 4.35 5.25 -2.03
CA ARG A 231 3.70 3.97 -2.27
C ARG A 231 4.60 2.79 -1.88
N MET A 232 5.90 2.84 -2.18
CA MET A 232 6.85 1.79 -1.79
C MET A 232 7.02 1.69 -0.28
N PHE A 233 7.10 2.82 0.41
CA PHE A 233 7.12 2.84 1.87
C PHE A 233 5.83 2.26 2.47
N CYS A 234 4.66 2.63 1.94
CA CYS A 234 3.37 2.13 2.37
C CYS A 234 3.17 0.63 2.10
N THR A 235 3.72 0.10 1.00
CA THR A 235 3.75 -1.34 0.74
C THR A 235 4.45 -2.11 1.87
N ALA A 236 5.64 -1.66 2.25
CA ALA A 236 6.40 -2.25 3.36
C ALA A 236 5.69 -2.07 4.71
N LEU A 237 5.10 -0.90 4.95
CA LEU A 237 4.32 -0.63 6.15
C LEU A 237 3.08 -1.55 6.22
N GLY A 238 2.46 -1.87 5.09
CA GLY A 238 1.34 -2.82 5.00
C GLY A 238 1.73 -4.20 5.52
N THR A 239 2.80 -4.79 5.01
CA THR A 239 3.26 -6.13 5.44
C THR A 239 3.69 -6.14 6.90
N ALA A 240 4.38 -5.10 7.36
CA ALA A 240 4.78 -4.96 8.75
C ALA A 240 3.58 -4.83 9.71
N SER A 241 2.67 -3.90 9.41
CA SER A 241 1.53 -3.59 10.28
C SER A 241 0.56 -4.75 10.41
N VAL A 242 0.26 -5.47 9.31
CA VAL A 242 -0.61 -6.63 9.39
C VAL A 242 -0.02 -7.74 10.24
N THR A 243 1.28 -7.95 10.15
CA THR A 243 1.97 -8.99 10.95
C THR A 243 1.97 -8.61 12.42
N ALA A 244 2.11 -7.32 12.73
CA ALA A 244 1.99 -6.82 14.10
C ALA A 244 0.59 -7.02 14.67
N VAL A 245 -0.45 -6.69 13.90
CA VAL A 245 -1.84 -6.92 14.31
C VAL A 245 -2.15 -8.41 14.44
N LEU A 246 -1.62 -9.26 13.55
CA LEU A 246 -1.75 -10.70 13.65
C LEU A 246 -1.07 -11.24 14.91
N GLY A 247 0.17 -10.83 15.19
CA GLY A 247 0.89 -11.21 16.40
C GLY A 247 0.12 -10.82 17.67
N GLN A 248 -0.46 -9.62 17.69
CA GLN A 248 -1.30 -9.18 18.82
C GLN A 248 -2.61 -9.98 18.92
N SER A 249 -3.23 -10.32 17.77
CA SER A 249 -4.44 -11.15 17.74
C SER A 249 -4.14 -12.57 18.24
N LEU A 250 -3.01 -13.16 17.82
CA LEU A 250 -2.56 -14.47 18.28
C LEU A 250 -2.29 -14.48 19.78
N ARG A 251 -1.65 -13.44 20.34
CA ARG A 251 -1.49 -13.29 21.80
C ARG A 251 -2.81 -13.32 22.54
N PHE A 252 -3.81 -12.63 22.00
CA PHE A 252 -5.13 -12.55 22.61
C PHE A 252 -5.86 -13.90 22.58
N TYR A 253 -5.82 -14.63 21.46
CA TYR A 253 -6.55 -15.90 21.32
C TYR A 253 -5.80 -17.14 21.85
N LEU A 254 -4.47 -17.11 21.93
CA LEU A 254 -3.64 -18.21 22.44
C LEU A 254 -3.28 -18.06 23.93
N ASP A 255 -3.61 -16.93 24.54
CA ASP A 255 -3.31 -16.60 25.96
C ASP A 255 -1.82 -16.78 26.31
N GLY A 256 -0.94 -16.24 25.46
CA GLY A 256 0.51 -16.38 25.62
C GLY A 256 1.31 -15.75 24.50
N ASP A 257 2.64 -15.85 24.56
CA ASP A 257 3.49 -15.40 23.47
C ASP A 257 3.39 -16.36 22.28
N PRO A 258 2.94 -15.89 21.11
CA PRO A 258 2.73 -16.74 19.96
C PRO A 258 4.08 -17.17 19.36
N PRO A 259 4.14 -18.38 18.77
CA PRO A 259 5.29 -18.76 17.97
C PRO A 259 5.39 -17.86 16.71
N SER A 260 6.51 -17.96 16.00
CA SER A 260 6.63 -17.28 14.70
C SER A 260 5.49 -17.70 13.76
N VAL A 261 5.08 -16.79 12.87
CA VAL A 261 3.97 -17.06 11.94
C VAL A 261 4.23 -18.30 11.08
N GLU A 262 5.51 -18.62 10.84
CA GLU A 262 5.95 -19.81 10.10
C GLU A 262 5.81 -21.13 10.87
N ALA A 263 5.72 -21.09 12.18
CA ALA A 263 5.55 -22.28 13.03
C ALA A 263 4.09 -22.50 13.44
N LEU A 264 3.16 -21.65 12.98
CA LEU A 264 1.75 -21.78 13.32
C LEU A 264 1.14 -23.04 12.73
N VAL A 265 0.32 -23.70 13.55
CA VAL A 265 -0.51 -24.86 13.21
C VAL A 265 -1.97 -24.43 13.23
N ALA A 266 -2.76 -24.95 12.29
CA ALA A 266 -4.18 -24.68 12.20
C ALA A 266 -4.93 -25.19 13.45
N THR A 267 -5.40 -24.24 14.25
CA THR A 267 -6.28 -24.45 15.40
C THR A 267 -7.43 -23.43 15.36
N PRO A 268 -8.56 -23.67 16.06
CA PRO A 268 -9.65 -22.70 16.14
C PRO A 268 -9.19 -21.33 16.66
N ALA A 269 -8.25 -21.29 17.61
CA ALA A 269 -7.69 -20.06 18.15
C ALA A 269 -6.86 -19.28 17.12
N THR A 270 -6.00 -19.96 16.36
CA THR A 270 -5.25 -19.32 15.27
C THR A 270 -6.17 -18.86 14.15
N GLU A 271 -7.21 -19.63 13.82
CA GLU A 271 -8.19 -19.23 12.81
C GLU A 271 -8.92 -17.94 13.22
N ALA A 272 -9.39 -17.87 14.47
CA ALA A 272 -10.03 -16.68 15.02
C ALA A 272 -9.09 -15.46 15.01
N ALA A 273 -7.80 -15.65 15.29
CA ALA A 273 -6.81 -14.58 15.21
C ALA A 273 -6.64 -14.03 13.78
N PHE A 274 -6.60 -14.90 12.76
CA PHE A 274 -6.55 -14.46 11.36
C PHE A 274 -7.84 -13.75 10.94
N GLN A 275 -9.01 -14.29 11.31
CA GLN A 275 -10.30 -13.68 11.05
C GLN A 275 -10.39 -12.27 11.65
N ALA A 276 -10.02 -12.11 12.93
CA ALA A 276 -9.98 -10.82 13.60
C ALA A 276 -9.00 -9.84 12.92
N THR A 277 -7.84 -10.35 12.46
CA THR A 277 -6.86 -9.54 11.73
C THR A 277 -7.43 -9.04 10.41
N PHE A 278 -8.09 -9.89 9.61
CA PHE A 278 -8.80 -9.47 8.40
C PHE A 278 -9.87 -8.43 8.71
N THR A 279 -10.72 -8.67 9.70
CA THR A 279 -11.78 -7.72 10.08
C THR A 279 -11.21 -6.38 10.51
N SER A 280 -10.08 -6.34 11.25
CA SER A 280 -9.45 -5.10 11.70
C SER A 280 -9.02 -4.18 10.53
N MET A 281 -8.74 -4.75 9.35
CA MET A 281 -8.36 -3.99 8.16
C MET A 281 -9.49 -3.12 7.61
N ILE A 282 -10.73 -3.29 8.10
CA ILE A 282 -11.84 -2.38 7.78
C ILE A 282 -11.53 -0.94 8.18
N VAL A 283 -10.69 -0.74 9.20
CA VAL A 283 -10.22 0.58 9.62
C VAL A 283 -9.42 1.24 8.49
N ALA A 284 -8.51 0.51 7.86
CA ALA A 284 -7.75 1.02 6.72
C ALA A 284 -8.68 1.30 5.52
N ALA A 285 -9.64 0.42 5.22
CA ALA A 285 -10.62 0.66 4.15
C ALA A 285 -11.48 1.90 4.42
N ALA A 286 -11.91 2.11 5.67
CA ALA A 286 -12.65 3.28 6.10
C ALA A 286 -11.82 4.56 5.97
N LEU A 287 -10.54 4.53 6.34
CA LEU A 287 -9.62 5.66 6.14
C LEU A 287 -9.44 5.99 4.65
N VAL A 288 -9.28 4.99 3.78
CA VAL A 288 -9.22 5.23 2.33
C VAL A 288 -10.51 5.89 1.84
N PHE A 289 -11.68 5.40 2.28
CA PHE A 289 -12.97 5.97 1.92
C PHE A 289 -13.11 7.42 2.41
N LEU A 290 -12.74 7.71 3.65
CA LEU A 290 -12.76 9.06 4.22
C LEU A 290 -11.83 10.02 3.46
N PHE A 291 -10.60 9.60 3.16
CA PHE A 291 -9.64 10.41 2.40
C PHE A 291 -10.10 10.63 0.96
N ALA A 292 -10.66 9.60 0.31
CA ALA A 292 -11.27 9.72 -1.01
C ALA A 292 -12.43 10.70 -1.03
N LEU A 293 -13.31 10.68 -0.02
CA LEU A 293 -14.40 11.64 0.13
C LEU A 293 -13.89 13.07 0.34
N MET A 294 -12.82 13.25 1.12
CA MET A 294 -12.21 14.57 1.32
C MET A 294 -11.55 15.09 0.05
N ALA A 295 -10.93 14.23 -0.75
CA ALA A 295 -10.42 14.59 -2.08
C ALA A 295 -11.54 15.05 -3.00
N ASP A 296 -12.67 14.33 -3.05
CA ASP A 296 -13.83 14.69 -3.87
C ASP A 296 -14.50 16.00 -3.41
N ARG A 297 -14.61 16.22 -2.09
CA ARG A 297 -15.09 17.49 -1.54
C ARG A 297 -14.17 18.65 -1.93
N ALA A 298 -12.86 18.45 -1.84
CA ALA A 298 -11.88 19.45 -2.27
C ALA A 298 -11.97 19.74 -3.78
N ALA A 299 -12.15 18.72 -4.61
CA ALA A 299 -12.27 18.87 -6.06
C ALA A 299 -13.51 19.68 -6.45
N ARG A 300 -14.65 19.42 -5.78
CA ARG A 300 -15.89 20.20 -5.96
C ARG A 300 -15.72 21.67 -5.59
N MET A 301 -15.06 21.97 -4.47
CA MET A 301 -14.82 23.36 -4.05
C MET A 301 -13.91 24.13 -5.03
N GLN A 302 -13.08 23.42 -5.80
CA GLN A 302 -12.20 24.00 -6.82
C GLN A 302 -12.84 24.04 -8.23
N GLY A 303 -14.09 23.60 -8.40
CA GLY A 303 -14.76 23.53 -9.70
C GLY A 303 -14.19 22.46 -10.65
N LEU A 304 -13.40 21.51 -10.12
CA LEU A 304 -12.74 20.45 -10.89
C LEU A 304 -13.59 19.17 -11.01
N ALA A 305 -14.72 19.10 -10.32
CA ALA A 305 -15.61 17.95 -10.36
C ALA A 305 -16.74 18.19 -11.37
N SER A 306 -16.71 17.50 -12.51
CA SER A 306 -17.89 17.26 -13.35
C SER A 306 -18.73 16.12 -12.79
#